data_AF-A0A932C6W0-F1
#
_entry.id   AF-A0A932C6W0-F1
#
_cell.length_a   1.000
_cell.length_b   1.000
_cell.length_c   1.000
_cell.angle_alpha   90.00
_cell.angle_beta   90.00
_cell.angle_gamma   90.00
#
_symmetry.space_group_name_H-M   'P 1'
#
loop_
_entity.id
_entity.type
_entity.pdbx_description
1 polymer ?
#
loop_
_entity_poly.entity_id
_entity_poly.type
_entity_poly.pdbx_seq_one_letter_code
_entity_poly.pdbx_strand_id
1 'polypeptide(L)'
;MHAALIHPLIPAEILRNRRAIRRELLQRPPQKNVRIAILGGSTTHEIKANQELFLLDGGIAPAFYESDYNRFHEELMFAEPKLLASNPEIIYFHVTWRNLSSLPPPFAPESEGKAFFD
;
A
#
# COMPACT_ATOMS: atom_id res chain seq x y z
N MET A 1 -4.05 11.17 -18.70
CA MET A 1 -4.99 10.44 -17.83
C MET A 1 -5.78 9.47 -18.67
N HIS A 2 -5.98 8.25 -18.18
CA HIS A 2 -6.60 7.12 -18.85
C HIS A 2 -8.10 7.14 -18.58
N ALA A 3 -8.93 6.97 -19.61
CA ALA A 3 -10.39 7.17 -19.50
C ALA A 3 -11.05 6.36 -18.36
N ALA A 4 -10.64 5.09 -18.18
CA ALA A 4 -11.18 4.23 -17.12
C ALA A 4 -10.81 4.65 -15.67
N LEU A 5 -9.88 5.57 -15.49
CA LEU A 5 -9.38 6.02 -14.17
C LEU A 5 -9.86 7.43 -13.82
N ILE A 6 -10.80 7.99 -14.59
CA ILE A 6 -11.40 9.31 -14.38
C ILE A 6 -12.78 9.14 -13.75
N HIS A 7 -13.20 10.09 -12.92
CA HIS A 7 -14.53 10.07 -12.28
C HIS A 7 -15.66 10.21 -13.32
N PRO A 8 -16.77 9.45 -13.19
CA PRO A 8 -17.03 8.44 -12.17
C PRO A 8 -16.28 7.13 -12.42
N LEU A 9 -15.68 6.57 -11.37
CA LEU A 9 -14.97 5.30 -11.45
C LEU A 9 -15.97 4.15 -11.58
N ILE A 10 -15.66 3.21 -12.49
CA ILE A 10 -16.40 1.95 -12.65
C ILE A 10 -15.47 0.80 -12.25
N PRO A 11 -15.45 0.38 -10.96
CA PRO A 11 -14.46 -0.58 -10.46
C PRO A 11 -14.45 -1.92 -11.22
N ALA A 12 -15.63 -2.41 -11.62
CA ALA A 12 -15.75 -3.65 -12.38
C ALA A 12 -14.99 -3.61 -13.73
N GLU A 13 -15.01 -2.47 -14.42
CA GLU A 13 -14.29 -2.29 -15.69
C GLU A 13 -12.79 -2.17 -15.47
N ILE A 14 -12.37 -1.45 -14.42
CA ILE A 14 -10.96 -1.32 -14.04
C ILE A 14 -10.37 -2.69 -13.73
N LEU A 15 -11.06 -3.48 -12.91
CA LEU A 15 -10.60 -4.82 -12.51
C LEU A 15 -10.55 -5.77 -13.71
N ARG A 16 -11.58 -5.77 -14.56
CA ARG A 16 -11.64 -6.59 -15.78
C ARG A 16 -10.50 -6.27 -16.75
N ASN A 17 -10.17 -5.00 -16.91
CA ASN A 17 -9.19 -4.54 -17.90
C ASN A 17 -7.80 -4.22 -17.31
N ARG A 18 -7.57 -4.51 -16.01
CA ARG A 18 -6.38 -4.10 -15.25
C ARG A 18 -5.05 -4.32 -15.99
N ARG A 19 -4.87 -5.52 -16.57
CA ARG A 19 -3.62 -5.86 -17.29
C ARG A 19 -3.43 -5.02 -18.56
N ALA A 20 -4.51 -4.77 -19.30
CA ALA A 20 -4.48 -3.96 -20.51
C ALA A 20 -4.16 -2.49 -20.16
N ILE A 21 -4.88 -1.94 -19.18
CA ILE A 21 -4.67 -0.57 -18.66
C ILE A 21 -3.21 -0.40 -18.21
N ARG A 22 -2.70 -1.32 -17.37
CA ARG A 22 -1.30 -1.27 -16.91
C ARG A 22 -0.31 -1.25 -18.07
N ARG A 23 -0.50 -2.10 -19.08
CA ARG A 23 0.39 -2.18 -20.25
C ARG A 23 0.40 -0.87 -21.03
N GLU A 24 -0.76 -0.24 -21.23
CA GLU A 24 -0.86 1.06 -21.89
C GLU A 24 -0.20 2.17 -21.08
N LEU A 25 -0.37 2.16 -19.76
CA LEU A 25 0.24 3.14 -18.87
C LEU A 25 1.78 3.03 -18.85
N LEU A 26 2.33 1.81 -18.89
CA LEU A 26 3.78 1.57 -18.94
C LEU A 26 4.46 2.04 -20.24
N GLN A 27 3.70 2.29 -21.31
CA GLN A 27 4.25 2.86 -22.55
C GLN A 27 4.54 4.36 -22.42
N ARG A 28 4.03 5.01 -21.37
CA ARG A 28 4.25 6.43 -21.12
C ARG A 28 5.52 6.60 -20.28
N PRO A 29 6.43 7.52 -20.64
CA PRO A 29 7.59 7.79 -19.81
C PRO A 29 7.15 8.36 -18.45
N PRO A 30 7.65 7.83 -17.33
CA PRO A 30 7.30 8.37 -16.02
C PRO A 30 7.94 9.75 -15.83
N GLN A 31 7.23 10.63 -15.14
CA GLN A 31 7.73 11.93 -14.69
C GLN A 31 8.54 11.81 -13.39
N LYS A 32 8.18 10.84 -12.54
CA LYS A 32 8.82 10.59 -11.26
C LYS A 32 8.88 9.10 -10.95
N ASN A 33 9.98 8.65 -10.35
CA ASN A 33 10.07 7.34 -9.72
C ASN A 33 9.90 7.50 -8.20
N VAL A 34 9.12 6.64 -7.56
CA VAL A 34 8.90 6.68 -6.10
C VAL A 34 9.03 5.29 -5.52
N ARG A 35 9.86 5.12 -4.49
CA ARG A 35 9.96 3.86 -3.73
C ARG A 35 8.91 3.83 -2.63
N ILE A 36 8.05 2.83 -2.63
CA ILE A 36 6.91 2.71 -1.72
C ILE A 36 6.99 1.37 -0.99
N ALA A 37 7.03 1.39 0.33
CA ALA A 37 6.86 0.19 1.14
C ALA A 37 5.41 0.05 1.57
N ILE A 38 4.82 -1.12 1.35
CA ILE A 38 3.48 -1.48 1.81
C ILE A 38 3.65 -2.47 2.95
N LEU A 39 3.22 -2.08 4.15
CA LEU A 39 3.32 -2.88 5.36
C LEU A 39 1.92 -3.35 5.76
N GLY A 40 1.64 -4.62 5.54
CA GLY A 40 0.30 -5.20 5.58
C GLY A 40 0.04 -6.11 6.78
N GLY A 41 -1.08 -5.85 7.47
CA GLY A 41 -1.70 -6.80 8.41
C GLY A 41 -2.63 -7.81 7.71
N SER A 42 -2.91 -7.60 6.43
CA SER A 42 -3.70 -8.48 5.57
C SER A 42 -3.04 -8.60 4.19
N THR A 43 -3.68 -9.30 3.24
CA THR A 43 -3.18 -9.40 1.88
C THR A 43 -3.19 -8.03 1.18
N THR A 44 -2.04 -7.62 0.63
CA THR A 44 -1.83 -6.29 0.03
C THR A 44 -1.82 -6.30 -1.49
N HIS A 45 -1.92 -7.48 -2.11
CA HIS A 45 -1.77 -7.62 -3.55
C HIS A 45 -2.72 -6.73 -4.36
N GLU A 46 -4.00 -6.72 -3.96
CA GLU A 46 -5.02 -5.94 -4.65
C GLU A 46 -4.86 -4.44 -4.44
N ILE A 47 -4.45 -3.99 -3.24
CA ILE A 47 -4.23 -2.56 -3.00
C ILE A 47 -3.01 -2.04 -3.76
N LYS A 48 -1.92 -2.82 -3.79
CA LYS A 48 -0.73 -2.52 -4.61
C LYS A 48 -1.10 -2.44 -6.09
N ALA A 49 -1.79 -3.44 -6.61
CA ALA A 49 -2.13 -3.51 -8.03
C ALA A 49 -3.02 -2.33 -8.46
N ASN A 50 -3.97 -1.92 -7.62
CA ASN A 50 -4.78 -0.74 -7.90
C ASN A 50 -3.99 0.56 -7.74
N GLN A 51 -3.19 0.73 -6.67
CA GLN A 51 -2.32 1.90 -6.51
C GLN A 51 -1.38 2.08 -7.71
N GLU A 52 -0.79 1.01 -8.23
CA GLU A 52 0.09 1.06 -9.39
C GLU A 52 -0.60 1.69 -10.61
N LEU A 53 -1.86 1.34 -10.90
CA LEU A 53 -2.59 1.92 -12.04
C LEU A 53 -2.76 3.43 -11.89
N PHE A 54 -3.22 3.89 -10.72
CA PHE A 54 -3.46 5.32 -10.50
C PHE A 54 -2.17 6.13 -10.44
N LEU A 55 -1.10 5.58 -9.86
CA LEU A 55 0.21 6.23 -9.84
C LEU A 55 0.79 6.35 -11.25
N LEU A 56 0.74 5.28 -12.04
CA LEU A 56 1.22 5.31 -13.43
C LEU A 56 0.40 6.29 -14.28
N ASP A 57 -0.92 6.37 -14.08
CA ASP A 57 -1.73 7.36 -14.81
C ASP A 57 -1.43 8.80 -14.41
N GLY A 58 -1.04 9.03 -13.16
CA GLY A 58 -0.48 10.28 -12.64
C GLY A 58 0.98 10.54 -13.04
N GLY A 59 1.60 9.69 -13.85
CA GLY A 59 2.99 9.85 -14.30
C GLY A 59 4.05 9.44 -13.28
N ILE A 60 3.67 8.71 -12.22
CA ILE A 60 4.57 8.19 -11.20
C ILE A 60 4.82 6.70 -11.46
N ALA A 61 6.08 6.30 -11.59
CA ALA A 61 6.48 4.90 -11.61
C ALA A 61 6.83 4.43 -10.19
N PRO A 62 6.00 3.59 -9.56
CA PRO A 62 6.27 3.08 -8.23
C PRO A 62 7.22 1.88 -8.27
N ALA A 63 8.15 1.83 -7.32
CA ALA A 63 8.91 0.64 -6.97
C ALA A 63 8.45 0.15 -5.60
N PHE A 64 7.73 -0.98 -5.57
CA PHE A 64 7.10 -1.49 -4.36
C PHE A 64 7.99 -2.46 -3.60
N TYR A 65 8.07 -2.26 -2.28
CA TYR A 65 8.34 -3.29 -1.29
C TYR A 65 7.00 -3.70 -0.67
N GLU A 66 6.75 -5.00 -0.50
CA GLU A 66 5.60 -5.51 0.25
C GLU A 66 6.14 -6.35 1.41
N SER A 67 5.67 -6.07 2.62
CA SER A 67 5.94 -6.93 3.77
C SER A 67 5.32 -8.31 3.57
N ASP A 68 5.88 -9.30 4.26
CA ASP A 68 5.21 -10.59 4.39
C ASP A 68 3.85 -10.42 5.12
N TYR A 69 2.96 -11.39 4.92
CA TYR A 69 1.62 -11.37 5.50
C TYR A 69 1.68 -11.24 7.04
N ASN A 70 1.08 -10.17 7.56
CA ASN A 70 0.99 -9.87 8.98
C ASN A 70 2.36 -9.83 9.69
N ARG A 71 3.42 -9.39 9.00
CA ARG A 71 4.77 -9.18 9.56
C ARG A 71 5.20 -7.71 9.61
N PHE A 72 4.24 -6.79 9.48
CA PHE A 72 4.50 -5.35 9.38
C PHE A 72 5.22 -4.80 10.62
N HIS A 73 4.87 -5.29 11.82
CA HIS A 73 5.45 -4.81 13.08
C HIS A 73 6.87 -5.35 13.25
N GLU A 74 7.08 -6.65 13.03
CA GLU A 74 8.38 -7.29 13.16
C GLU A 74 9.38 -6.73 12.16
N GLU A 75 8.99 -6.53 10.90
CA GLU A 75 9.89 -5.99 9.88
C GLU A 75 10.35 -4.56 10.20
N LEU A 76 9.50 -3.75 10.85
CA LEU A 76 9.88 -2.42 11.33
C LEU A 76 10.76 -2.50 12.57
N MET A 77 10.41 -3.34 13.53
CA MET A 77 11.09 -3.38 14.82
C MET A 77 12.46 -4.03 14.77
N PHE A 78 12.61 -5.05 13.92
CA PHE A 78 13.86 -5.74 13.70
C PHE A 78 14.63 -5.23 12.47
N ALA A 79 14.16 -4.13 11.88
CA ALA A 79 14.81 -3.45 10.77
C ALA A 79 15.16 -4.42 9.62
N GLU A 80 14.12 -5.08 9.08
CA GLU A 80 14.24 -6.10 8.04
C GLU A 80 15.16 -5.63 6.90
N PRO A 81 16.24 -6.38 6.60
CA PRO A 81 17.24 -5.93 5.62
C PRO A 81 16.66 -5.59 4.25
N LYS A 82 15.64 -6.34 3.78
CA LYS A 82 14.98 -6.05 2.51
C LYS A 82 14.20 -4.74 2.53
N LEU A 83 13.50 -4.44 3.63
CA LEU A 83 12.79 -3.18 3.83
C LEU A 83 13.78 -2.01 3.84
N LEU A 84 14.87 -2.12 4.62
CA LEU A 84 15.91 -1.09 4.66
C LEU A 84 16.57 -0.87 3.30
N ALA A 85 16.93 -1.96 2.61
CA ALA A 85 17.53 -1.91 1.28
C ALA A 85 16.60 -1.30 0.23
N SER A 86 15.27 -1.45 0.39
CA SER A 86 14.29 -0.81 -0.48
C SER A 86 14.28 0.71 -0.36
N ASN A 87 14.83 1.27 0.74
CA ASN A 87 14.96 2.70 1.02
C ASN A 87 13.70 3.49 0.61
N PRO A 88 12.52 3.14 1.17
CA PRO A 88 11.24 3.67 0.73
C PRO A 88 11.13 5.16 1.05
N GLU A 89 10.60 5.93 0.10
CA GLU A 89 10.26 7.35 0.29
C GLU A 89 8.90 7.50 0.98
N ILE A 90 8.02 6.51 0.80
CA ILE A 90 6.68 6.46 1.38
C ILE A 90 6.47 5.08 2.00
N ILE A 91 5.94 5.06 3.22
CA ILE A 91 5.48 3.83 3.89
C ILE A 91 3.96 3.91 3.99
N TYR A 92 3.28 2.92 3.42
CA TYR A 92 1.83 2.75 3.49
C TYR A 92 1.48 1.58 4.41
N PHE A 93 0.82 1.89 5.52
CA PHE A 93 0.32 0.89 6.45
C PHE A 93 -1.07 0.42 6.01
N HIS A 94 -1.17 -0.88 5.70
CA HIS A 94 -2.42 -1.55 5.40
C HIS A 94 -2.80 -2.48 6.55
N VAL A 95 -3.20 -1.87 7.67
CA VAL A 95 -3.57 -2.56 8.90
C VAL A 95 -5.02 -2.26 9.28
N THR A 96 -5.61 -3.14 10.08
CA THR A 96 -6.99 -3.03 10.57
C THR A 96 -7.04 -3.25 12.08
N TRP A 97 -8.20 -3.03 12.69
CA TRP A 97 -8.41 -3.33 14.12
C TRP A 97 -8.13 -4.79 14.51
N ARG A 98 -8.19 -5.74 13.55
CA ARG A 98 -7.86 -7.15 13.79
C ARG A 98 -6.37 -7.38 14.04
N ASN A 99 -5.52 -6.42 13.71
CA ASN A 99 -4.09 -6.48 13.93
C ASN A 99 -3.68 -5.94 15.30
N LEU A 100 -4.64 -5.56 16.15
CA LEU A 100 -4.40 -5.16 17.53
C LEU A 100 -4.39 -6.39 18.44
N SER A 101 -3.40 -6.47 19.32
CA SER A 101 -3.26 -7.56 20.30
C SER A 101 -4.35 -7.51 21.38
N SER A 102 -4.87 -6.31 21.67
CA SER A 102 -6.10 -6.12 22.42
C SER A 102 -6.78 -4.81 22.04
N LEU A 103 -8.10 -4.72 22.26
CA LEU A 103 -8.82 -3.46 22.08
C LEU A 103 -8.74 -2.62 23.36
N PRO A 104 -8.61 -1.29 23.24
CA PRO A 104 -8.73 -0.43 24.40
C PRO A 104 -10.11 -0.60 25.04
N PRO A 105 -10.22 -0.52 26.37
CA PRO A 105 -11.51 -0.51 27.03
C PRO A 105 -12.34 0.71 26.56
N PRO A 106 -13.68 0.64 26.58
CA PRO A 106 -14.51 1.80 26.29
C PRO A 106 -14.10 2.99 27.14
N PHE A 107 -13.97 4.17 26.52
CA PHE A 107 -13.57 5.42 27.18
C PHE A 107 -12.15 5.44 27.76
N ALA A 108 -11.24 4.56 27.30
CA ALA A 108 -9.83 4.65 27.63
C ALA A 108 -9.27 6.04 27.27
N PRO A 109 -8.47 6.67 28.14
CA PRO A 109 -7.79 7.91 27.80
C PRO A 109 -6.79 7.67 26.66
N GLU A 110 -6.62 8.68 25.79
CA GLU A 110 -5.73 8.60 24.60
C GLU A 110 -4.30 8.17 24.94
N SER A 111 -3.84 8.50 26.16
CA SER A 111 -2.53 8.11 26.69
C SER A 111 -2.31 6.60 26.82
N GLU A 112 -3.38 5.79 26.91
CA GLU A 112 -3.29 4.33 27.03
C GLU A 112 -3.13 3.62 25.67
N GLY A 113 -3.32 4.31 24.55
CA GLY A 113 -3.28 3.73 23.20
C GLY A 113 -1.96 3.04 22.81
N LYS A 114 -0.87 3.28 23.54
CA LYS A 114 0.46 2.69 23.28
C LYS A 114 0.58 1.21 23.65
N ALA A 115 -0.26 0.69 24.55
CA ALA A 115 -0.13 -0.67 25.08
C ALA A 115 -0.75 -1.77 24.20
N PHE A 116 -1.30 -1.41 23.03
CA PHE A 116 -2.17 -2.30 22.25
C PHE A 116 -1.54 -2.82 20.95
N PHE A 117 -0.27 -2.47 20.68
CA PHE A 117 0.48 -2.83 19.47
C PHE A 117 1.64 -3.80 19.71
N ASP A 118 1.72 -4.41 20.91
CA ASP A 118 2.74 -5.42 21.26
C ASP A 118 2.66 -6.67 20.36
#